data_AF-A0A958R5I9-F1
#
_entry.id   AF-A0A958R5I9-F1
#
_cell.length_a   1.000
_cell.length_b   1.000
_cell.length_c   1.000
_cell.angle_alpha   90.00
_cell.angle_beta   90.00
_cell.angle_gamma   90.00
#
_symmetry.space_group_name_H-M   'P 1'
#
loop_
_entity.id
_entity.type
_entity.pdbx_description
1 polymer ?
#
loop_
_entity_poly.entity_id
_entity_poly.type
_entity_poly.pdbx_seq_one_letter_code
_entity_poly.pdbx_strand_id
1 'polypeptide(L)'
;MALPPSLTPRESYWEKIKFLSIVLFRVGLATGLALFITQIKLDFFESYLYDLRIRYSPAPDPSGNIQLVEIDPDTVEFFKGLPQAQQHKKVLDFLYQYQPRAVVYDLSFDDIQGSLKEKKELAKSAEKFRQLYVITNFLEMRGEEGKLKLPDPYEKIKLFSGPKSSDTANFAKDGVTRRMMIKYQDQVMIHPFLASQINPEVADKFKIKGLFDFLETDQVYIRFHPTGTYQSIPFHEVFQGKVSPLAFKNKIVLIGSNLELAEKDYIMTPYSRSSVAMTTTEMHANMIDTLILNDAVTKAPKFLNTLATILISIITVYIVFAVSPAMGLFIIILLFLAYVLISYFLFWPLGYWISMAHPMLAIFLCYYFFIPYRLIIENRRSWEYYQKNKLLQQVEELKTNFISMMSHDLKTPIARIKGMTDVILNEAQAVSPSQHEAIDTIRSSSDDLLRFINSILNYAKIESQGVELH
;
A
#
# COMPACT_ATOMS: atom_id res chain seq x y z
N MET A 1 -13.60 54.91 13.65
CA MET A 1 -13.25 53.48 13.51
C MET A 1 -14.50 52.66 13.76
N ALA A 2 -15.25 52.31 12.70
CA ALA A 2 -16.44 51.49 12.83
C ALA A 2 -16.01 50.01 12.87
N LEU A 3 -16.30 49.33 13.98
CA LEU A 3 -16.17 47.87 14.08
C LEU A 3 -17.08 47.23 13.01
N PRO A 4 -16.64 46.13 12.35
CA PRO A 4 -17.48 45.45 11.38
C PRO A 4 -18.77 44.95 12.06
N PRO A 5 -19.91 44.93 11.36
CA PRO A 5 -21.16 44.45 11.94
C PRO A 5 -20.99 42.98 12.35
N SER A 6 -21.21 42.70 13.62
CA SER A 6 -21.27 41.33 14.14
C SER A 6 -22.38 40.58 13.39
N LEU A 7 -22.01 39.49 12.69
CA LEU A 7 -22.93 38.62 11.97
C LEU A 7 -24.13 38.24 12.85
N THR A 8 -25.34 38.37 12.31
CA THR A 8 -26.54 38.01 13.05
C THR A 8 -26.59 36.49 13.33
N PRO A 9 -27.22 36.01 14.42
CA PRO A 9 -27.27 34.59 14.76
C PRO A 9 -27.81 33.69 13.63
N ARG A 10 -28.66 34.25 12.76
CA ARG A 10 -29.25 33.56 11.61
C ARG A 10 -28.27 33.37 10.45
N GLU A 11 -27.37 34.31 10.21
CA GLU A 11 -26.32 34.19 9.18
C GLU A 11 -25.26 33.14 9.57
N SER A 12 -24.90 33.09 10.86
CA SER A 12 -23.98 32.07 11.41
C SER A 12 -24.49 30.64 11.21
N TYR A 13 -25.79 30.41 11.31
CA TYR A 13 -26.41 29.09 11.12
C TYR A 13 -26.31 28.61 9.66
N TRP A 14 -26.60 29.49 8.70
CA TRP A 14 -26.52 29.15 7.27
C TRP A 14 -25.09 28.92 6.78
N GLU A 15 -24.11 29.63 7.35
CA GLU A 15 -22.70 29.36 7.06
C GLU A 15 -22.26 27.99 7.58
N LYS A 16 -22.68 27.59 8.78
CA LYS A 16 -22.40 26.23 9.30
C LYS A 16 -23.01 25.14 8.42
N ILE A 17 -24.24 25.33 7.93
CA ILE A 17 -24.88 24.39 7.00
C ILE A 17 -24.11 24.29 5.68
N LYS A 18 -23.72 25.44 5.10
CA LYS A 18 -22.93 25.47 3.85
C LYS A 18 -21.56 24.81 4.04
N PHE A 19 -20.91 25.03 5.17
CA PHE A 19 -19.64 24.36 5.49
C PHE A 19 -19.83 22.85 5.59
N LEU A 20 -20.83 22.39 6.35
CA LEU A 20 -21.13 20.97 6.53
C LEU A 20 -21.47 20.29 5.20
N SER A 21 -22.26 20.92 4.33
CA SER A 21 -22.62 20.34 3.04
C SER A 21 -21.41 20.18 2.11
N ILE A 22 -20.47 21.12 2.11
CA ILE A 22 -19.22 21.02 1.35
C ILE A 22 -18.36 19.87 1.88
N VAL A 23 -18.24 19.72 3.20
CA VAL A 23 -17.47 18.62 3.80
C VAL A 23 -18.09 17.27 3.46
N LEU A 24 -19.41 17.12 3.61
CA LEU A 24 -20.13 15.90 3.26
C LEU A 24 -19.98 15.55 1.77
N PHE A 25 -20.05 16.54 0.88
CA PHE A 25 -19.85 16.32 -0.55
C PHE A 25 -18.43 15.80 -0.85
N ARG A 26 -17.40 16.38 -0.22
CA ARG A 26 -16.00 15.94 -0.38
C ARG A 26 -15.79 14.51 0.12
N VAL A 27 -16.34 14.18 1.29
CA VAL A 27 -16.29 12.83 1.85
C VAL A 27 -17.01 11.83 0.95
N GLY A 28 -18.17 12.20 0.41
CA GLY A 28 -18.91 11.38 -0.55
C GLY A 28 -18.11 11.10 -1.82
N LEU A 29 -17.47 12.12 -2.40
CA LEU A 29 -16.65 11.97 -3.61
C LEU A 29 -15.39 11.14 -3.35
N ALA A 30 -14.72 11.36 -2.23
CA ALA A 30 -13.56 10.56 -1.80
C ALA A 30 -13.93 9.08 -1.62
N THR A 31 -15.08 8.81 -1.01
CA THR A 31 -15.59 7.45 -0.80
C THR A 31 -15.97 6.79 -2.12
N GLY A 32 -16.67 7.51 -3.01
CA GLY A 32 -17.01 7.02 -4.35
C GLY A 32 -15.78 6.66 -5.18
N LEU A 33 -14.76 7.52 -5.17
CA LEU A 33 -13.48 7.26 -5.83
C LEU A 33 -12.75 6.06 -5.21
N ALA A 34 -12.72 5.95 -3.88
CA ALA A 34 -12.13 4.79 -3.19
C ALA A 34 -12.82 3.47 -3.60
N LEU A 35 -14.15 3.44 -3.61
CA LEU A 35 -14.93 2.28 -4.03
C LEU A 35 -14.64 1.91 -5.48
N PHE A 36 -14.56 2.89 -6.38
CA PHE A 36 -14.17 2.67 -7.77
C PHE A 36 -12.76 2.06 -7.88
N ILE A 37 -11.79 2.61 -7.15
CA ILE A 37 -10.41 2.12 -7.13
C ILE A 37 -10.35 0.66 -6.66
N THR A 38 -11.12 0.27 -5.65
CA THR A 38 -11.14 -1.11 -5.15
C THR A 38 -11.65 -2.14 -6.17
N GLN A 39 -12.32 -1.73 -7.24
CA GLN A 39 -12.73 -2.62 -8.34
C GLN A 39 -11.60 -2.91 -9.33
N ILE A 40 -10.53 -2.11 -9.32
CA ILE A 40 -9.39 -2.29 -10.20
C ILE A 40 -8.57 -3.50 -9.70
N LYS A 41 -8.32 -4.47 -10.59
CA LYS A 41 -7.46 -5.63 -10.30
C LYS A 41 -6.00 -5.19 -10.26
N LEU A 42 -5.45 -5.08 -9.05
CA LEU A 42 -4.06 -4.71 -8.80
C LEU A 42 -3.22 -5.89 -8.29
N ASP A 43 -3.63 -7.13 -8.60
CA ASP A 43 -2.99 -8.34 -8.09
C ASP A 43 -1.50 -8.41 -8.45
N PHE A 44 -1.10 -7.95 -9.63
CA PHE A 44 0.30 -7.89 -10.05
C PHE A 44 1.14 -6.96 -9.14
N PHE A 45 0.67 -5.73 -8.94
CA PHE A 45 1.35 -4.76 -8.06
C PHE A 45 1.37 -5.22 -6.61
N GLU A 46 0.25 -5.75 -6.12
CA GLU A 46 0.16 -6.23 -4.75
C GLU A 46 1.05 -7.46 -4.52
N SER A 47 1.19 -8.35 -5.51
CA SER A 47 2.09 -9.50 -5.42
C SER A 47 3.56 -9.08 -5.46
N TYR A 48 3.90 -8.05 -6.22
CA TYR A 48 5.26 -7.47 -6.18
C TYR A 48 5.57 -6.87 -4.80
N LEU A 49 4.62 -6.15 -4.20
CA LEU A 49 4.75 -5.61 -2.84
C LEU A 49 4.80 -6.71 -1.77
N TYR A 50 4.11 -7.83 -1.98
CA TYR A 50 4.24 -9.03 -1.15
C TYR A 50 5.65 -9.63 -1.25
N ASP A 51 6.19 -9.78 -2.46
CA ASP A 51 7.53 -10.32 -2.66
C ASP A 51 8.61 -9.45 -2.01
N LEU A 52 8.47 -8.13 -2.06
CA LEU A 52 9.36 -7.21 -1.34
C LEU A 52 9.25 -7.41 0.18
N ARG A 53 8.04 -7.59 0.72
CA ARG A 53 7.85 -7.87 2.14
C ARG A 53 8.52 -9.17 2.57
N ILE A 54 8.39 -10.24 1.79
CA ILE A 54 9.10 -11.51 2.08
C ILE A 54 10.62 -11.31 2.03
N ARG A 55 11.14 -10.61 1.01
CA ARG A 55 12.59 -10.40 0.86
C ARG A 55 13.24 -9.59 1.98
N TYR A 56 12.56 -8.55 2.46
CA TYR A 56 13.11 -7.63 3.45
C TYR A 56 12.68 -7.93 4.88
N SER A 57 11.66 -8.78 5.09
CA SER A 57 11.35 -9.27 6.43
C SER A 57 12.38 -10.33 6.83
N PRO A 58 12.89 -10.29 8.07
CA PRO A 58 13.66 -11.40 8.63
C PRO A 58 12.88 -12.71 8.50
N ALA A 59 13.49 -13.70 7.86
CA ALA A 59 12.93 -15.04 7.78
C ALA A 59 12.92 -15.67 9.17
N PRO A 60 11.86 -16.42 9.54
CA PRO A 60 11.87 -17.21 10.77
C PRO A 60 12.98 -18.27 10.71
N ASP A 61 13.39 -18.78 11.87
CA ASP A 61 14.31 -19.91 11.90
C ASP A 61 13.58 -21.17 11.41
N PRO A 62 14.21 -22.02 10.58
CA PRO A 62 13.60 -23.26 10.15
C PRO A 62 13.38 -24.19 11.35
N SER A 63 12.37 -25.07 11.29
CA SER A 63 12.02 -25.95 12.42
C SER A 63 13.10 -26.97 12.79
N GLY A 64 14.07 -27.20 11.89
CA GLY A 64 15.14 -28.19 12.03
C GLY A 64 14.69 -29.65 11.85
N ASN A 65 13.40 -29.88 11.56
CA ASN A 65 12.82 -31.22 11.41
C ASN A 65 12.93 -31.80 9.99
N ILE A 66 13.44 -31.04 9.03
CA ILE A 66 13.54 -31.42 7.61
C ILE A 66 15.01 -31.54 7.24
N GLN A 67 15.36 -32.58 6.48
CA GLN A 67 16.69 -32.77 5.90
C GLN A 67 16.54 -33.04 4.41
N LEU A 68 17.27 -32.28 3.60
CA LEU A 68 17.35 -32.50 2.16
C LEU A 68 18.49 -33.45 1.82
N VAL A 69 18.25 -34.32 0.84
CA VAL A 69 19.25 -35.15 0.16
C VAL A 69 19.05 -34.99 -1.33
N GLU A 70 19.98 -34.34 -2.02
CA GLU A 70 19.80 -34.04 -3.44
C GLU A 70 20.82 -34.78 -4.31
N ILE A 71 20.35 -35.18 -5.50
CA ILE A 71 21.20 -35.63 -6.58
C ILE A 71 21.71 -34.38 -7.30
N ASP A 72 22.93 -33.98 -6.93
CA ASP A 72 23.65 -32.82 -7.45
C ASP A 72 24.63 -33.23 -8.58
N PRO A 73 25.27 -32.27 -9.28
CA PRO A 73 26.24 -32.57 -10.33
C PRO A 73 27.40 -33.44 -9.84
N ASP A 74 27.86 -33.23 -8.60
CA ASP A 74 28.94 -34.02 -7.97
C ASP A 74 28.52 -35.49 -7.80
N THR A 75 27.27 -35.75 -7.44
CA THR A 75 26.69 -37.10 -7.40
C THR A 75 26.68 -37.74 -8.78
N VAL A 76 26.32 -36.98 -9.82
CA VAL A 76 26.31 -37.50 -11.20
C VAL A 76 27.72 -37.80 -11.68
N GLU A 77 28.70 -36.94 -11.37
CA GLU A 77 30.10 -37.19 -11.67
C GLU A 77 30.62 -38.45 -10.95
N PHE A 78 30.30 -38.58 -9.65
CA PHE A 78 30.71 -39.72 -8.82
C PHE A 78 30.20 -41.05 -9.37
N PHE A 79 28.95 -41.12 -9.81
CA PHE A 79 28.37 -42.34 -10.38
C PHE A 79 28.55 -42.48 -11.90
N LYS A 80 29.12 -41.48 -12.57
CA LYS A 80 29.20 -41.37 -14.04
C LYS A 80 27.82 -41.46 -14.70
N GLY A 81 26.82 -40.82 -14.09
CA GLY A 81 25.43 -40.86 -14.50
C GLY A 81 24.48 -40.69 -13.31
N LEU A 82 23.17 -40.71 -13.57
CA LEU A 82 22.17 -40.67 -12.51
C LEU A 82 22.26 -41.93 -11.63
N PRO A 83 22.04 -41.82 -10.30
CA PRO A 83 21.98 -42.97 -9.42
C PRO A 83 20.95 -44.00 -9.90
N GLN A 84 21.35 -45.27 -9.99
CA GLN A 84 20.48 -46.36 -10.40
C GLN A 84 19.79 -47.00 -9.19
N ALA A 85 18.87 -47.94 -9.44
CA ALA A 85 18.08 -48.60 -8.42
C ALA A 85 18.93 -49.19 -7.28
N GLN A 86 20.12 -49.71 -7.59
CA GLN A 86 21.03 -50.25 -6.58
C GLN A 86 21.61 -49.16 -5.64
N GLN A 87 21.93 -47.98 -6.16
CA GLN A 87 22.40 -46.85 -5.34
C GLN A 87 21.27 -46.32 -4.45
N HIS A 88 20.07 -46.14 -5.02
CA HIS A 88 18.88 -45.77 -4.25
C HIS A 88 18.57 -46.76 -3.13
N LYS A 89 18.68 -48.06 -3.40
CA LYS A 89 18.48 -49.12 -2.41
C LYS A 89 19.48 -48.97 -1.25
N LYS A 90 20.76 -48.77 -1.54
CA LYS A 90 21.79 -48.63 -0.51
C LYS A 90 21.57 -47.39 0.35
N VAL A 91 21.15 -46.27 -0.24
CA VAL A 91 20.78 -45.05 0.49
C VAL A 91 19.57 -45.31 1.39
N LEU A 92 18.53 -46.00 0.91
CA LEU A 92 17.38 -46.37 1.73
C LEU A 92 17.75 -47.31 2.88
N ASP A 93 18.56 -48.32 2.62
CA ASP A 93 19.03 -49.24 3.66
C ASP A 93 19.88 -48.51 4.72
N PHE A 94 20.66 -47.49 4.33
CA PHE A 94 21.39 -46.63 5.25
C PHE A 94 20.44 -45.76 6.08
N LEU A 95 19.50 -45.05 5.43
CA LEU A 95 18.53 -44.20 6.12
C LEU A 95 17.67 -45.00 7.11
N TYR A 96 17.30 -46.24 6.77
CA TYR A 96 16.49 -47.11 7.63
C TYR A 96 17.13 -47.35 9.00
N GLN A 97 18.46 -47.42 9.07
CA GLN A 97 19.20 -47.62 10.33
C GLN A 97 19.03 -46.46 11.30
N TYR A 98 18.75 -45.25 10.80
CA TYR A 98 18.62 -44.04 11.61
C TYR A 98 17.18 -43.67 11.95
N GLN A 99 16.20 -44.46 11.50
CA GLN A 99 14.79 -44.27 11.83
C GLN A 99 14.30 -42.83 11.57
N PRO A 100 14.34 -42.35 10.31
CA PRO A 100 13.71 -41.08 9.96
C PRO A 100 12.20 -41.16 10.24
N ARG A 101 11.59 -39.99 10.47
CA ARG A 101 10.15 -39.87 10.69
C ARG A 101 9.38 -40.23 9.43
N ALA A 102 9.82 -39.69 8.30
CA ALA A 102 9.33 -40.02 6.96
C ALA A 102 10.46 -39.86 5.93
N VAL A 103 10.41 -40.65 4.86
CA VAL A 103 11.27 -40.49 3.67
C VAL A 103 10.37 -40.16 2.50
N VAL A 104 10.69 -39.10 1.78
CA VAL A 104 9.85 -38.60 0.70
C VAL A 104 10.71 -38.40 -0.53
N TYR A 105 10.31 -38.99 -1.65
CA TYR A 105 10.97 -38.80 -2.93
C TYR A 105 10.23 -37.76 -3.76
N ASP A 106 10.94 -36.70 -4.14
CA ASP A 106 10.56 -35.73 -5.16
C ASP A 106 11.19 -36.08 -6.51
N LEU A 107 11.03 -37.36 -6.89
CA LEU A 107 11.46 -37.92 -8.16
C LEU A 107 10.62 -39.16 -8.46
N SER A 108 10.33 -39.40 -9.73
CA SER A 108 9.56 -40.57 -10.12
C SER A 108 10.40 -41.83 -9.99
N PHE A 109 9.87 -42.84 -9.31
CA PHE A 109 10.50 -44.16 -9.22
C PHE A 109 10.59 -44.85 -10.60
N ASP A 110 9.75 -44.44 -11.55
CA ASP A 110 9.74 -44.96 -12.92
C ASP A 110 10.98 -44.52 -13.69
N ASP A 111 11.48 -43.32 -13.39
CA ASP A 111 12.67 -42.74 -14.03
C ASP A 111 13.97 -43.36 -13.50
N ILE A 112 13.91 -44.06 -12.35
CA ILE A 112 15.08 -44.75 -11.78
C ILE A 112 15.46 -45.93 -12.68
N GLN A 113 16.64 -45.86 -13.27
CA GLN A 113 17.19 -46.92 -14.12
C GLN A 113 17.72 -48.11 -13.30
N GLY A 114 17.77 -49.29 -13.91
CA GLY A 114 18.28 -50.51 -13.31
C GLY A 114 17.59 -51.76 -13.85
N SER A 115 18.23 -52.91 -13.67
CA SER A 115 17.64 -54.21 -14.01
C SER A 115 16.37 -54.48 -13.19
N LEU A 116 15.44 -55.29 -13.70
CA LEU A 116 14.22 -55.66 -12.97
C LEU A 116 14.52 -56.26 -11.58
N LYS A 117 15.64 -56.98 -11.46
CA LYS A 117 16.10 -57.51 -10.18
C LYS A 117 16.46 -56.39 -9.19
N GLU A 118 17.24 -55.41 -9.62
CA GLU A 118 17.63 -54.26 -8.78
C GLU A 118 16.42 -53.40 -8.41
N LYS A 119 15.50 -53.16 -9.34
CA LYS A 119 14.23 -52.46 -9.06
C LYS A 119 13.39 -53.19 -8.00
N LYS A 120 13.30 -54.52 -8.07
CA LYS A 120 12.62 -55.35 -7.05
C LYS A 120 13.33 -55.32 -5.70
N GLU A 121 14.66 -55.25 -5.68
CA GLU A 121 15.42 -55.09 -4.43
C GLU A 121 15.21 -53.70 -3.82
N LEU A 122 15.19 -52.64 -4.63
CA LEU A 122 14.85 -51.29 -4.20
C LEU A 122 13.43 -51.24 -3.61
N ALA A 123 12.45 -51.83 -4.28
CA ALA A 123 11.08 -51.91 -3.79
C ALA A 123 11.00 -52.60 -2.41
N LYS A 124 11.70 -53.73 -2.24
CA LYS A 124 11.79 -54.43 -0.94
C LYS A 124 12.43 -53.58 0.15
N SER A 125 13.46 -52.79 -0.16
CA SER A 125 14.06 -51.87 0.81
C SER A 125 13.12 -50.71 1.15
N ALA A 126 12.39 -50.18 0.17
CA ALA A 126 11.38 -49.15 0.40
C ALA A 126 10.21 -49.65 1.26
N GLU A 127 9.74 -50.89 1.07
CA GLU A 127 8.68 -51.52 1.86
C GLU A 127 9.00 -51.65 3.36
N LYS A 128 10.27 -51.59 3.76
CA LYS A 128 10.67 -51.59 5.18
C LYS A 128 10.18 -50.34 5.90
N PHE A 129 10.04 -49.22 5.19
CA PHE A 129 9.59 -47.96 5.76
C PHE A 129 8.06 -47.95 5.86
N ARG A 130 7.54 -47.69 7.06
CA ARG A 130 6.10 -47.42 7.24
C ARG A 130 5.66 -46.11 6.59
N GLN A 131 6.60 -45.17 6.46
CA GLN A 131 6.38 -43.80 6.04
C GLN A 131 7.35 -43.42 4.92
N LEU A 132 7.24 -44.13 3.80
CA LEU A 132 7.92 -43.75 2.57
C LEU A 132 6.87 -43.34 1.52
N TYR A 133 7.08 -42.16 0.96
CA TYR A 133 6.14 -41.52 0.05
C TYR A 133 6.86 -41.05 -1.21
N VAL A 134 6.13 -41.01 -2.32
CA VAL A 134 6.58 -40.37 -3.56
C VAL A 134 5.62 -39.22 -3.86
N ILE A 135 6.17 -38.04 -4.09
CA ILE A 135 5.39 -36.85 -4.43
C ILE A 135 5.00 -36.91 -5.89
N THR A 136 3.77 -36.54 -6.19
CA THR A 136 3.31 -36.31 -7.55
C THR A 136 2.63 -34.96 -7.72
N ASN A 137 2.74 -34.39 -8.92
CA ASN A 137 2.01 -33.20 -9.31
C ASN A 137 0.56 -33.51 -9.71
N PHE A 138 0.18 -34.79 -9.86
CA PHE A 138 -1.19 -35.18 -10.15
C PHE A 138 -2.08 -35.05 -8.92
N LEU A 139 -3.27 -34.49 -9.14
CA LEU A 139 -4.31 -34.35 -8.10
C LEU A 139 -5.25 -35.55 -8.19
N GLU A 140 -5.41 -36.29 -7.09
CA GLU A 140 -6.48 -37.29 -7.00
C GLU A 140 -7.84 -36.59 -6.92
N MET A 141 -8.78 -37.02 -7.76
CA MET A 141 -10.16 -36.56 -7.71
C MET A 141 -10.96 -37.35 -6.68
N ARG A 142 -12.06 -36.77 -6.19
CA ARG A 142 -12.98 -37.46 -5.28
C ARG A 142 -13.52 -38.74 -5.93
N GLY A 143 -13.37 -39.86 -5.24
CA GLY A 143 -13.75 -41.19 -5.76
C GLY A 143 -12.63 -41.91 -6.53
N GLU A 144 -11.46 -41.29 -6.67
CA GLU A 144 -10.22 -41.91 -7.15
C GLU A 144 -9.19 -42.14 -6.04
N GLU A 145 -9.63 -42.03 -4.78
CA GLU A 145 -8.77 -42.16 -3.60
C GLU A 145 -7.94 -43.44 -3.62
N GLY A 146 -6.61 -43.29 -3.57
CA GLY A 146 -5.67 -44.41 -3.55
C GLY A 146 -5.63 -45.23 -4.86
N LYS A 147 -6.20 -44.70 -5.96
CA LYS A 147 -6.05 -45.27 -7.29
C LYS A 147 -4.72 -44.85 -7.93
N LEU A 148 -4.13 -43.72 -7.55
CA LEU A 148 -2.78 -43.42 -8.00
C LEU A 148 -1.80 -44.36 -7.31
N LYS A 149 -1.25 -45.28 -8.10
CA LYS A 149 -0.23 -46.23 -7.66
C LYS A 149 0.92 -46.19 -8.63
N LEU A 150 2.10 -46.43 -8.10
CA LEU A 150 3.28 -46.66 -8.92
C LEU A 150 3.16 -48.02 -9.62
N PRO A 151 3.72 -48.18 -10.83
CA PRO A 151 3.72 -49.44 -11.55
C PRO A 151 4.60 -50.50 -10.85
N ASP A 152 4.47 -51.77 -11.25
CA ASP A 152 5.35 -52.85 -10.80
C ASP A 152 6.84 -52.46 -11.02
N PRO A 153 7.73 -52.65 -10.03
CA PRO A 153 7.56 -53.36 -8.75
C PRO A 153 7.25 -52.45 -7.54
N TYR A 154 6.80 -51.22 -7.73
CA TYR A 154 6.69 -50.19 -6.67
C TYR A 154 5.27 -50.00 -6.12
N GLU A 155 4.32 -50.88 -6.46
CA GLU A 155 2.88 -50.77 -6.16
C GLU A 155 2.55 -50.55 -4.67
N LYS A 156 3.43 -50.98 -3.76
CA LYS A 156 3.25 -50.82 -2.31
C LYS A 156 3.75 -49.48 -1.77
N ILE A 157 4.54 -48.74 -2.54
CA ILE A 157 5.00 -47.40 -2.18
C ILE A 157 3.82 -46.43 -2.40
N LYS A 158 3.52 -45.63 -1.38
CA LYS A 158 2.39 -44.71 -1.42
C LYS A 158 2.75 -43.48 -2.25
N LEU A 159 1.99 -43.24 -3.32
CA LEU A 159 2.01 -41.97 -4.04
C LEU A 159 1.14 -40.96 -3.30
N PHE A 160 1.59 -39.71 -3.18
CA PHE A 160 0.85 -38.64 -2.54
C PHE A 160 0.88 -37.38 -3.39
N SER A 161 -0.27 -36.72 -3.54
CA SER A 161 -0.37 -35.44 -4.23
C SER A 161 0.35 -34.34 -3.46
N GLY A 162 1.24 -33.63 -4.15
CA GLY A 162 1.97 -32.48 -3.64
C GLY A 162 2.34 -31.55 -4.78
N PRO A 163 1.35 -30.93 -5.46
CA PRO A 163 1.59 -30.18 -6.69
C PRO A 163 2.46 -28.95 -6.46
N LYS A 164 3.34 -28.68 -7.42
CA LYS A 164 3.97 -27.37 -7.60
C LYS A 164 2.90 -26.35 -7.99
N SER A 165 2.69 -25.35 -7.13
CA SER A 165 1.83 -24.22 -7.48
C SER A 165 2.62 -23.15 -8.24
N SER A 166 1.95 -22.34 -9.06
CA SER A 166 2.55 -21.16 -9.69
C SER A 166 1.45 -20.17 -10.10
N ASP A 167 1.72 -18.87 -9.97
CA ASP A 167 0.78 -17.82 -10.36
C ASP A 167 0.86 -17.55 -11.87
N THR A 168 0.45 -18.49 -12.71
CA THR A 168 0.51 -18.38 -14.19
C THR A 168 -0.76 -17.83 -14.80
N ALA A 169 -1.93 -18.35 -14.40
CA ALA A 169 -3.23 -17.98 -14.98
C ALA A 169 -4.02 -16.99 -14.11
N ASN A 170 -3.91 -17.12 -12.79
CA ASN A 170 -4.66 -16.35 -11.80
C ASN A 170 -3.71 -15.48 -10.95
N PHE A 171 -4.24 -14.42 -10.33
CA PHE A 171 -3.49 -13.46 -9.51
C PHE A 171 -2.46 -12.64 -10.32
N ALA A 172 -1.17 -12.81 -10.05
CA ALA A 172 -0.10 -11.99 -10.62
C ALA A 172 0.22 -12.32 -12.07
N LYS A 173 -0.02 -13.56 -12.52
CA LYS A 173 0.35 -14.05 -13.86
C LYS A 173 1.84 -13.88 -14.16
N ASP A 174 2.69 -14.02 -13.15
CA ASP A 174 4.14 -13.85 -13.23
C ASP A 174 4.92 -15.16 -13.02
N GLY A 175 4.23 -16.29 -12.87
CA GLY A 175 4.84 -17.62 -12.74
C GLY A 175 5.51 -17.89 -11.38
N VAL A 176 5.50 -16.92 -10.47
CA VAL A 176 6.10 -17.06 -9.13
C VAL A 176 5.22 -17.95 -8.25
N THR A 177 5.86 -18.81 -7.49
CA THR A 177 5.22 -19.68 -6.50
C THR A 177 5.09 -18.91 -5.18
N ARG A 178 3.87 -18.73 -4.68
CA ARG A 178 3.62 -18.04 -3.39
C ARG A 178 2.77 -18.84 -2.41
N ARG A 179 2.14 -19.90 -2.91
CA ARG A 179 1.02 -20.58 -2.24
C ARG A 179 1.21 -22.08 -2.29
N MET A 180 0.55 -22.80 -1.41
CA MET A 180 0.44 -24.25 -1.49
C MET A 180 -1.00 -24.67 -1.30
N MET A 181 -1.33 -25.81 -1.90
CA MET A 181 -2.61 -26.45 -1.72
C MET A 181 -2.54 -27.35 -0.49
N ILE A 182 -3.53 -27.24 0.38
CA ILE A 182 -3.68 -28.04 1.60
C ILE A 182 -4.67 -29.17 1.35
N LYS A 183 -5.78 -28.86 0.67
CA LYS A 183 -6.83 -29.83 0.35
C LYS A 183 -7.38 -29.60 -1.06
N TYR A 184 -7.67 -30.69 -1.76
CA TYR A 184 -8.38 -30.69 -3.03
C TYR A 184 -9.50 -31.73 -2.99
N GLN A 185 -10.76 -31.34 -3.19
CA GLN A 185 -11.91 -32.27 -3.21
C GLN A 185 -11.90 -33.29 -2.06
N ASP A 186 -11.68 -32.80 -0.84
CA ASP A 186 -11.54 -33.58 0.38
C ASP A 186 -10.27 -34.43 0.56
N GLN A 187 -9.37 -34.46 -0.42
CA GLN A 187 -8.05 -35.09 -0.31
C GLN A 187 -7.02 -34.14 0.30
N VAL A 188 -6.32 -34.61 1.34
CA VAL A 188 -5.26 -33.87 2.02
C VAL A 188 -3.96 -34.03 1.23
N MET A 189 -3.27 -32.93 0.96
CA MET A 189 -1.97 -32.94 0.28
C MET A 189 -0.86 -33.49 1.19
N ILE A 190 0.27 -33.88 0.62
CA ILE A 190 1.38 -34.45 1.38
C ILE A 190 1.93 -33.49 2.45
N HIS A 191 1.96 -32.18 2.17
CA HIS A 191 2.57 -31.19 3.06
C HIS A 191 1.87 -31.10 4.43
N PRO A 192 0.53 -30.85 4.51
CA PRO A 192 -0.18 -30.88 5.80
C PRO A 192 -0.16 -32.26 6.44
N PHE A 193 -0.20 -33.34 5.67
CA PHE A 193 -0.10 -34.70 6.22
C PHE A 193 1.23 -34.90 6.97
N LEU A 194 2.37 -34.55 6.37
CA LEU A 194 3.69 -34.68 7.01
C LEU A 194 3.86 -33.70 8.18
N ALA A 195 3.42 -32.45 8.02
CA ALA A 195 3.51 -31.45 9.07
C ALA A 195 2.69 -31.84 10.31
N SER A 196 1.51 -32.46 10.12
CA SER A 196 0.64 -32.90 11.22
C SER A 196 1.27 -33.93 12.16
N GLN A 197 2.29 -34.66 11.69
CA GLN A 197 3.03 -35.62 12.51
C GLN A 197 3.99 -34.97 13.50
N ILE A 198 4.31 -33.70 13.26
CA ILE A 198 5.22 -32.88 14.08
C ILE A 198 4.42 -31.89 14.91
N ASN A 199 3.49 -31.20 14.26
CA ASN A 199 2.55 -30.27 14.86
C ASN A 199 1.11 -30.78 14.66
N PRO A 200 0.52 -31.49 15.65
CA PRO A 200 -0.82 -32.06 15.54
C PRO A 200 -1.94 -31.04 15.31
N GLU A 201 -1.71 -29.75 15.57
CA GLU A 201 -2.73 -28.72 15.32
C GLU A 201 -3.08 -28.61 13.83
N VAL A 202 -2.10 -28.84 12.95
CA VAL A 202 -2.24 -28.76 11.49
C VAL A 202 -3.13 -29.89 10.93
N ALA A 203 -3.37 -30.95 11.71
CA ALA A 203 -4.33 -32.00 11.32
C ALA A 203 -5.76 -31.46 11.19
N ASP A 204 -6.11 -30.44 11.99
CA ASP A 204 -7.38 -29.74 11.90
C ASP A 204 -7.23 -28.53 10.99
N LYS A 205 -7.91 -28.56 9.83
CA LYS A 205 -7.83 -27.48 8.84
C LYS A 205 -8.17 -26.12 9.44
N PHE A 206 -9.08 -26.04 10.41
CA PHE A 206 -9.52 -24.77 11.01
C PHE A 206 -8.47 -24.13 11.91
N LYS A 207 -7.43 -24.89 12.30
CA LYS A 207 -6.29 -24.40 13.09
C LYS A 207 -5.09 -24.00 12.23
N ILE A 208 -5.13 -24.27 10.92
CA ILE A 208 -4.09 -23.84 9.99
C ILE A 208 -4.20 -22.33 9.79
N LYS A 209 -3.16 -21.61 10.18
CA LYS A 209 -3.08 -20.15 10.03
C LYS A 209 -3.12 -19.78 8.55
N GLY A 210 -3.82 -18.69 8.23
CA GLY A 210 -3.83 -18.14 6.87
C GLY A 210 -4.56 -18.99 5.84
N LEU A 211 -5.37 -19.97 6.25
CA LEU A 211 -6.21 -20.76 5.36
C LEU A 211 -7.21 -19.87 4.61
N PHE A 212 -7.32 -20.07 3.30
CA PHE A 212 -8.38 -19.49 2.49
C PHE A 212 -8.84 -20.48 1.41
N ASP A 213 -10.13 -20.42 1.07
CA ASP A 213 -10.69 -21.15 -0.05
C ASP A 213 -10.42 -20.41 -1.37
N PHE A 214 -10.02 -21.16 -2.38
CA PHE A 214 -9.89 -20.66 -3.75
C PHE A 214 -10.18 -21.78 -4.75
N LEU A 215 -11.19 -21.59 -5.61
CA LEU A 215 -11.59 -22.56 -6.64
C LEU A 215 -11.83 -23.97 -6.08
N GLU A 216 -12.55 -24.09 -4.96
CA GLU A 216 -12.84 -25.37 -4.27
C GLU A 216 -11.58 -26.08 -3.74
N THR A 217 -10.51 -25.32 -3.51
CA THR A 217 -9.27 -25.81 -2.95
C THR A 217 -8.95 -25.00 -1.70
N ASP A 218 -8.60 -25.71 -0.62
CA ASP A 218 -8.10 -25.08 0.60
C ASP A 218 -6.61 -24.77 0.38
N GLN A 219 -6.22 -23.50 0.48
CA GLN A 219 -4.84 -23.03 0.23
C GLN A 219 -4.30 -22.17 1.37
N VAL A 220 -2.99 -22.04 1.42
CA VAL A 220 -2.26 -21.10 2.29
C VAL A 220 -1.10 -20.45 1.54
N TYR A 221 -0.62 -19.31 2.04
CA TYR A 221 0.61 -18.68 1.57
C TYR A 221 1.83 -19.34 2.22
N ILE A 222 2.84 -19.62 1.41
CA ILE A 222 4.11 -20.20 1.89
C ILE A 222 4.95 -19.09 2.52
N ARG A 223 5.46 -19.33 3.71
CA ARG A 223 6.47 -18.48 4.34
C ARG A 223 7.85 -18.92 3.84
N PHE A 224 8.22 -18.44 2.64
CA PHE A 224 9.49 -18.81 2.03
C PHE A 224 10.68 -18.33 2.86
N HIS A 225 11.71 -19.17 2.90
CA HIS A 225 13.07 -18.83 3.28
C HIS A 225 13.93 -18.60 2.02
N PRO A 226 15.07 -17.89 2.12
CA PRO A 226 16.03 -17.79 1.03
C PRO A 226 16.54 -19.18 0.58
N THR A 227 16.83 -19.33 -0.71
CA THR A 227 17.44 -20.54 -1.27
C THR A 227 18.72 -20.92 -0.50
N GLY A 228 18.89 -22.20 -0.18
CA GLY A 228 20.01 -22.74 0.60
C GLY A 228 19.84 -22.65 2.12
N THR A 229 18.66 -22.23 2.61
CA THR A 229 18.37 -22.26 4.06
C THR A 229 18.33 -23.69 4.57
N TYR A 230 17.77 -24.61 3.77
CA TYR A 230 17.76 -26.03 4.06
C TYR A 230 19.02 -26.66 3.48
N GLN A 231 20.05 -26.81 4.30
CA GLN A 231 21.32 -27.40 3.87
C GLN A 231 21.11 -28.82 3.32
N SER A 232 21.41 -28.99 2.03
CA SER A 232 21.29 -30.25 1.31
C SER A 232 22.53 -31.10 1.49
N ILE A 233 22.33 -32.40 1.68
CA ILE A 233 23.42 -33.38 1.74
C ILE A 233 23.49 -34.07 0.38
N PRO A 234 24.66 -34.06 -0.30
CA PRO A 234 24.81 -34.75 -1.57
C PRO A 234 24.45 -36.24 -1.46
N PHE A 235 23.67 -36.74 -2.40
CA PHE A 235 23.19 -38.12 -2.39
C PHE A 235 24.34 -39.14 -2.34
N HIS A 236 25.46 -38.87 -3.04
CA HIS A 236 26.63 -39.74 -3.02
C HIS A 236 27.32 -39.82 -1.64
N GLU A 237 27.27 -38.77 -0.81
CA GLU A 237 27.81 -38.81 0.55
C GLU A 237 27.00 -39.72 1.46
N VAL A 238 25.67 -39.69 1.34
CA VAL A 238 24.77 -40.61 2.03
C VAL A 238 25.02 -42.05 1.59
N PHE A 239 25.22 -42.27 0.28
CA PHE A 239 25.58 -43.59 -0.26
C PHE A 239 26.92 -44.13 0.27
N GLN A 240 27.89 -43.24 0.52
CA GLN A 240 29.19 -43.57 1.11
C GLN A 240 29.12 -43.74 2.64
N GLY A 241 28.05 -43.26 3.29
CA GLY A 241 27.90 -43.25 4.74
C GLY A 241 28.78 -42.20 5.44
N LYS A 242 29.23 -41.15 4.73
CA LYS A 242 30.09 -40.07 5.26
C LYS A 242 29.29 -38.96 5.95
N VAL A 243 28.15 -39.29 6.54
CA VAL A 243 27.18 -38.31 7.05
C VAL A 243 26.89 -38.57 8.51
N SER A 244 26.72 -37.50 9.29
CA SER A 244 26.39 -37.61 10.71
C SER A 244 25.05 -38.34 10.92
N PRO A 245 25.00 -39.38 11.77
CA PRO A 245 23.77 -40.08 12.15
C PRO A 245 22.62 -39.17 12.65
N LEU A 246 22.97 -38.05 13.27
CA LEU A 246 22.00 -37.09 13.82
C LEU A 246 21.26 -36.30 12.72
N ALA A 247 21.77 -36.31 11.49
CA ALA A 247 21.15 -35.59 10.37
C ALA A 247 19.76 -36.16 10.01
N PHE A 248 19.52 -37.45 10.22
CA PHE A 248 18.31 -38.14 9.73
C PHE A 248 17.35 -38.61 10.81
N LYS A 249 17.84 -38.80 12.05
CA LYS A 249 17.05 -39.39 13.13
C LYS A 249 15.82 -38.53 13.44
N ASN A 250 14.63 -39.14 13.35
CA ASN A 250 13.35 -38.49 13.65
C ASN A 250 13.05 -37.23 12.81
N LYS A 251 13.71 -37.07 11.65
CA LYS A 251 13.46 -35.98 10.69
C LYS A 251 12.67 -36.47 9.48
N ILE A 252 12.05 -35.54 8.77
CA ILE A 252 11.50 -35.76 7.42
C ILE A 252 12.66 -35.62 6.43
N VAL A 253 12.96 -36.68 5.69
CA VAL A 253 14.04 -36.70 4.69
C VAL A 253 13.44 -36.56 3.31
N LEU A 254 13.73 -35.46 2.63
CA LEU A 254 13.29 -35.21 1.25
C LEU A 254 14.44 -35.55 0.30
N ILE A 255 14.19 -36.48 -0.64
CA ILE A 255 15.17 -36.91 -1.64
C ILE A 255 14.73 -36.38 -3.00
N GLY A 256 15.55 -35.54 -3.63
CA GLY A 256 15.21 -34.89 -4.89
C GLY A 256 16.41 -34.68 -5.83
N SER A 257 16.20 -33.88 -6.86
CA SER A 257 17.18 -33.57 -7.91
C SER A 257 17.58 -32.10 -7.86
N ASN A 258 18.86 -31.81 -8.04
CA ASN A 258 19.41 -30.46 -8.13
C ASN A 258 20.51 -30.40 -9.21
N LEU A 259 20.12 -30.68 -10.46
CA LEU A 259 21.07 -30.82 -11.57
C LEU A 259 21.30 -29.53 -12.37
N GLU A 260 20.51 -28.49 -12.13
CA GLU A 260 20.50 -27.22 -12.89
C GLU A 260 20.22 -27.38 -14.41
N LEU A 261 19.78 -28.56 -14.84
CA LEU A 261 19.61 -28.89 -16.26
C LEU A 261 18.18 -28.74 -16.77
N ALA A 262 17.17 -28.89 -15.90
CA ALA A 262 15.77 -28.92 -16.31
C ALA A 262 14.96 -27.88 -15.52
N GLU A 263 14.39 -26.88 -16.22
CA GLU A 263 13.53 -25.86 -15.60
C GLU A 263 12.34 -26.46 -14.82
N LYS A 264 11.95 -27.69 -15.13
CA LYS A 264 10.86 -28.40 -14.44
C LYS A 264 11.18 -28.69 -12.96
N ASP A 265 12.47 -28.86 -12.63
CA ASP A 265 12.96 -29.19 -11.28
C ASP A 265 13.16 -27.93 -10.41
N TYR A 266 12.91 -26.74 -10.97
CA TYR A 266 13.09 -25.46 -10.30
C TYR A 266 11.81 -24.63 -10.30
N ILE A 267 11.71 -23.73 -9.33
CA ILE A 267 10.60 -22.80 -9.20
C ILE A 267 11.09 -21.37 -9.09
N MET A 268 10.26 -20.42 -9.54
CA MET A 268 10.42 -19.01 -9.19
C MET A 268 9.80 -18.78 -7.81
N THR A 269 10.46 -17.98 -6.96
CA THR A 269 10.06 -17.68 -5.59
C THR A 269 9.97 -16.16 -5.37
N PRO A 270 9.39 -15.70 -4.25
CA PRO A 270 9.41 -14.27 -3.89
C PRO A 270 10.82 -13.68 -3.76
N TYR A 271 11.83 -14.51 -3.47
CA TYR A 271 13.24 -14.09 -3.39
C TYR A 271 13.89 -13.93 -4.77
N SER A 272 13.67 -14.88 -5.67
CA SER A 272 14.30 -14.91 -6.99
C SER A 272 13.34 -15.35 -8.08
N ARG A 273 13.32 -14.59 -9.18
CA ARG A 273 12.52 -14.86 -10.39
C ARG A 273 13.34 -15.51 -11.50
N SER A 274 14.54 -16.02 -11.19
CA SER A 274 15.33 -16.83 -12.11
C SER A 274 14.60 -18.15 -12.41
N SER A 275 14.76 -18.71 -13.62
CA SER A 275 14.21 -20.03 -13.96
C SER A 275 14.84 -21.16 -13.14
N VAL A 276 16.01 -20.93 -12.56
CA VAL A 276 16.76 -21.86 -11.69
C VAL A 276 16.90 -21.26 -10.27
N ALA A 277 15.80 -20.76 -9.70
CA ALA A 277 15.84 -20.01 -8.44
C ALA A 277 15.85 -20.88 -7.17
N MET A 278 15.05 -21.93 -7.11
CA MET A 278 14.96 -22.87 -5.97
C MET A 278 14.51 -24.24 -6.48
N THR A 279 15.07 -25.32 -5.95
CA THR A 279 14.66 -26.69 -6.31
C THR A 279 13.25 -26.99 -5.85
N THR A 280 12.54 -27.91 -6.52
CA THR A 280 11.24 -28.41 -6.05
C THR A 280 11.36 -29.11 -4.68
N THR A 281 12.50 -29.76 -4.42
CA THR A 281 12.82 -30.37 -3.12
C THR A 281 12.83 -29.32 -2.00
N GLU A 282 13.54 -28.20 -2.20
CA GLU A 282 13.60 -27.12 -1.22
C GLU A 282 12.26 -26.36 -1.12
N MET A 283 11.51 -26.24 -2.22
CA MET A 283 10.13 -25.75 -2.19
C MET A 283 9.26 -26.61 -1.25
N HIS A 284 9.33 -27.93 -1.36
CA HIS A 284 8.58 -28.83 -0.49
C HIS A 284 9.01 -28.71 0.97
N ALA A 285 10.29 -28.50 1.24
CA ALA A 285 10.77 -28.19 2.60
C ALA A 285 10.10 -26.92 3.14
N ASN A 286 10.14 -25.81 2.38
CA ASN A 286 9.48 -24.56 2.76
C ASN A 286 7.98 -24.74 3.05
N MET A 287 7.28 -25.52 2.22
CA MET A 287 5.85 -25.82 2.39
C MET A 287 5.58 -26.58 3.69
N ILE A 288 6.35 -27.64 3.96
CA ILE A 288 6.18 -28.45 5.17
C ILE A 288 6.55 -27.62 6.41
N ASP A 289 7.63 -26.84 6.37
CA ASP A 289 8.12 -26.08 7.51
C ASP A 289 7.18 -24.93 7.90
N THR A 290 6.63 -24.22 6.90
CA THR A 290 5.57 -23.21 7.11
C THR A 290 4.40 -23.81 7.91
N LEU A 291 4.05 -25.07 7.64
CA LEU A 291 2.96 -25.75 8.34
C LEU A 291 3.39 -26.27 9.71
N ILE A 292 4.60 -26.84 9.84
CA ILE A 292 5.14 -27.25 11.16
C ILE A 292 5.11 -26.08 12.14
N LEU A 293 5.57 -24.91 11.69
CA LEU A 293 5.60 -23.68 12.47
C LEU A 293 4.24 -22.97 12.56
N ASN A 294 3.26 -23.40 11.76
CA ASN A 294 1.94 -22.79 11.61
C ASN A 294 2.01 -21.26 11.39
N ASP A 295 2.97 -20.81 10.57
CA ASP A 295 3.37 -19.40 10.44
C ASP A 295 2.94 -18.77 9.11
N ALA A 296 2.12 -19.48 8.33
CA ALA A 296 1.60 -19.04 7.04
C ALA A 296 0.99 -17.63 7.08
N VAL A 297 1.16 -16.90 5.98
CA VAL A 297 0.67 -15.52 5.86
C VAL A 297 -0.86 -15.50 5.73
N THR A 298 -1.49 -14.69 6.57
CA THR A 298 -2.95 -14.48 6.58
C THR A 298 -3.30 -13.24 5.79
N LYS A 299 -4.09 -13.39 4.72
CA LYS A 299 -4.58 -12.26 3.93
C LYS A 299 -5.71 -11.54 4.67
N ALA A 300 -5.62 -10.21 4.75
CA ALA A 300 -6.70 -9.42 5.33
C ALA A 300 -8.00 -9.58 4.53
N PRO A 301 -9.16 -9.75 5.19
CA PRO A 301 -10.46 -9.74 4.56
C PRO A 301 -10.66 -8.54 3.62
N LYS A 302 -11.35 -8.77 2.50
CA LYS A 302 -11.59 -7.73 1.48
C LYS A 302 -12.19 -6.46 2.06
N PHE A 303 -13.14 -6.58 3.01
CA PHE A 303 -13.78 -5.42 3.63
C PHE A 303 -12.81 -4.53 4.41
N LEU A 304 -11.79 -5.09 5.07
CA LEU A 304 -10.78 -4.29 5.78
C LEU A 304 -9.90 -3.51 4.81
N ASN A 305 -9.50 -4.13 3.69
CA ASN A 305 -8.73 -3.45 2.65
C ASN A 305 -9.56 -2.32 2.00
N THR A 306 -10.85 -2.55 1.75
CA THR A 306 -11.77 -1.52 1.25
C THR A 306 -11.94 -0.38 2.25
N LEU A 307 -12.14 -0.69 3.53
CA LEU A 307 -12.26 0.30 4.59
C LEU A 307 -10.99 1.15 4.73
N ALA A 308 -9.81 0.52 4.74
CA ALA A 308 -8.53 1.22 4.78
C ALA A 308 -8.36 2.17 3.59
N THR A 309 -8.75 1.73 2.39
CA THR A 309 -8.72 2.56 1.18
C THR A 309 -9.66 3.77 1.30
N ILE A 310 -10.88 3.58 1.80
CA ILE A 310 -11.84 4.68 2.02
C ILE A 310 -11.30 5.69 3.05
N LEU A 311 -10.81 5.21 4.18
CA LEU A 311 -10.27 6.07 5.23
C LEU A 311 -9.10 6.90 4.73
N ILE A 312 -8.15 6.28 4.01
CA ILE A 312 -7.00 6.96 3.41
C ILE A 312 -7.44 7.99 2.37
N SER A 313 -8.44 7.69 1.53
CA SER A 313 -8.99 8.67 0.58
C SER A 313 -9.60 9.87 1.29
N ILE A 314 -10.41 9.66 2.34
CA ILE A 314 -11.03 10.75 3.11
C ILE A 314 -9.96 11.62 3.78
N ILE A 315 -8.95 11.00 4.42
CA ILE A 315 -7.84 11.71 5.05
C ILE A 315 -7.04 12.51 4.01
N THR A 316 -6.75 11.91 2.85
CA THR A 316 -6.02 12.57 1.76
C THR A 316 -6.76 13.81 1.26
N VAL A 317 -8.07 13.67 0.99
CA VAL A 317 -8.91 14.80 0.55
C VAL A 317 -9.00 15.87 1.63
N TYR A 318 -9.15 15.49 2.90
CA TYR A 318 -9.13 16.44 4.02
C TYR A 318 -7.81 17.24 4.04
N ILE A 319 -6.65 16.57 3.97
CA ILE A 319 -5.33 17.22 3.95
C ILE A 319 -5.24 18.19 2.77
N VAL A 320 -5.64 17.77 1.57
CA VAL A 320 -5.59 18.62 0.36
C VAL A 320 -6.31 19.95 0.61
N PHE A 321 -7.48 19.96 1.24
CA PHE A 321 -8.22 21.20 1.49
C PHE A 321 -7.87 21.93 2.80
N ALA A 322 -7.25 21.27 3.77
CA ALA A 322 -6.97 21.85 5.08
C ALA A 322 -5.67 22.65 5.13
N VAL A 323 -4.66 22.29 4.33
CA VAL A 323 -3.32 22.91 4.37
C VAL A 323 -2.89 23.47 3.01
N SER A 324 -1.76 24.18 2.98
CA SER A 324 -1.15 24.65 1.73
C SER A 324 -0.70 23.46 0.85
N PRO A 325 -0.60 23.59 -0.49
CA PRO A 325 -0.25 22.46 -1.35
C PRO A 325 1.11 21.82 -1.01
N ALA A 326 2.12 22.64 -0.71
CA ALA A 326 3.45 22.14 -0.35
C ALA A 326 3.42 21.34 0.97
N MET A 327 2.74 21.86 1.99
CA MET A 327 2.58 21.16 3.27
C MET A 327 1.71 19.92 3.13
N GLY A 328 0.66 19.99 2.31
CA GLY A 328 -0.22 18.87 2.02
C GLY A 328 0.52 17.71 1.35
N LEU A 329 1.35 18.00 0.35
CA LEU A 329 2.21 17.01 -0.28
C LEU A 329 3.16 16.34 0.73
N PHE A 330 3.80 17.13 1.59
CA PHE A 330 4.68 16.61 2.64
C PHE A 330 3.94 15.68 3.61
N ILE A 331 2.77 16.09 4.11
CA ILE A 331 1.94 15.26 5.01
C ILE A 331 1.45 14.00 4.30
N ILE A 332 1.10 14.07 3.03
CA ILE A 332 0.67 12.91 2.24
C ILE A 332 1.82 11.91 2.06
N ILE A 333 3.05 12.38 1.83
CA ILE A 333 4.24 11.51 1.79
C ILE A 333 4.44 10.84 3.15
N LEU A 334 4.30 11.58 4.26
CA LEU A 334 4.37 11.00 5.60
C LEU A 334 3.25 9.97 5.86
N LEU A 335 2.02 10.25 5.42
CA LEU A 335 0.89 9.32 5.52
C LEU A 335 1.15 8.04 4.73
N PHE A 336 1.68 8.17 3.52
CA PHE A 336 2.08 7.04 2.68
C PHE A 336 3.15 6.19 3.38
N LEU A 337 4.21 6.82 3.89
CA LEU A 337 5.28 6.12 4.61
C LEU A 337 4.76 5.45 5.88
N ALA A 338 3.93 6.14 6.66
CA ALA A 338 3.31 5.59 7.86
C ALA A 338 2.46 4.36 7.53
N TYR A 339 1.66 4.39 6.45
CA TYR A 339 0.86 3.25 6.04
C TYR A 339 1.72 2.06 5.60
N VAL A 340 2.79 2.31 4.83
CA VAL A 340 3.76 1.26 4.44
C VAL A 340 4.40 0.63 5.67
N LEU A 341 4.82 1.45 6.65
CA LEU A 341 5.42 0.97 7.90
C LEU A 341 4.44 0.15 8.75
N ILE A 342 3.18 0.61 8.89
CA ILE A 342 2.14 -0.14 9.61
C ILE A 342 1.88 -1.48 8.93
N SER A 343 1.74 -1.50 7.61
CA SER A 343 1.48 -2.73 6.86
C SER A 343 2.69 -3.68 6.89
N TYR A 344 3.92 -3.16 6.94
CA TYR A 344 5.12 -3.97 7.19
C TYR A 344 5.14 -4.54 8.61
N PHE A 345 4.83 -3.74 9.63
CA PHE A 345 4.79 -4.17 11.03
C PHE A 345 3.68 -5.20 11.30
N LEU A 346 2.56 -5.15 10.59
CA LEU A 346 1.54 -6.20 10.67
C LEU A 346 1.97 -7.47 9.92
N PHE A 347 2.77 -7.34 8.87
CA PHE A 347 3.22 -8.47 8.07
C PHE A 347 4.35 -9.27 8.73
N TRP A 348 5.38 -8.60 9.25
CA TRP A 348 6.61 -9.28 9.72
C TRP A 348 6.37 -10.17 10.95
N PRO A 349 6.00 -9.65 12.13
CA PRO A 349 5.78 -10.44 13.34
C PRO A 349 4.45 -11.21 13.35
N LEU A 350 3.36 -10.63 12.81
CA LEU A 350 2.03 -11.26 12.91
C LEU A 350 1.67 -12.11 11.70
N GLY A 351 2.39 -11.97 10.58
CA GLY A 351 2.04 -12.64 9.32
C GLY A 351 0.74 -12.12 8.71
N TYR A 352 0.31 -10.89 9.03
CA TYR A 352 -0.95 -10.33 8.56
C TYR A 352 -0.74 -9.43 7.34
N TRP A 353 -1.31 -9.82 6.20
CA TRP A 353 -1.11 -9.16 4.92
C TRP A 353 -2.27 -8.21 4.58
N ILE A 354 -2.05 -6.92 4.81
CA ILE A 354 -2.92 -5.84 4.36
C ILE A 354 -2.47 -5.35 2.98
N SER A 355 -3.44 -5.15 2.08
CA SER A 355 -3.18 -4.67 0.73
C SER A 355 -2.66 -3.23 0.71
N MET A 356 -1.58 -3.01 -0.03
CA MET A 356 -0.95 -1.70 -0.20
C MET A 356 -1.32 -1.03 -1.52
N ALA A 357 -1.55 -1.80 -2.58
CA ALA A 357 -1.75 -1.28 -3.92
C ALA A 357 -2.95 -0.31 -4.02
N HIS A 358 -4.12 -0.68 -3.48
CA HIS A 358 -5.32 0.16 -3.56
C HIS A 358 -5.20 1.47 -2.77
N PRO A 359 -4.76 1.49 -1.49
CA PRO A 359 -4.55 2.74 -0.78
C PRO A 359 -3.50 3.65 -1.39
N MET A 360 -2.39 3.09 -1.91
CA MET A 360 -1.36 3.88 -2.58
C MET A 360 -1.92 4.56 -3.85
N LEU A 361 -2.68 3.81 -4.66
CA LEU A 361 -3.35 4.36 -5.84
C LEU A 361 -4.41 5.40 -5.45
N ALA A 362 -5.12 5.18 -4.35
CA ALA A 362 -6.11 6.12 -3.82
C ALA A 362 -5.49 7.44 -3.37
N ILE A 363 -4.35 7.43 -2.68
CA ILE A 363 -3.59 8.64 -2.33
C ILE A 363 -3.24 9.40 -3.60
N PHE A 364 -2.63 8.70 -4.58
CA PHE A 364 -2.19 9.30 -5.84
C PHE A 364 -3.35 9.94 -6.61
N LEU A 365 -4.44 9.19 -6.84
CA LEU A 365 -5.59 9.69 -7.61
C LEU A 365 -6.36 10.79 -6.86
N CYS A 366 -6.55 10.66 -5.55
CA CYS A 366 -7.18 11.73 -4.75
C CYS A 366 -6.36 13.01 -4.84
N TYR A 367 -5.04 12.96 -4.63
CA TYR A 367 -4.21 14.14 -4.75
C TYR A 367 -4.25 14.73 -6.18
N TYR A 368 -4.08 13.88 -7.19
CA TYR A 368 -4.09 14.28 -8.60
C TYR A 368 -5.37 15.00 -9.02
N PHE A 369 -6.55 14.50 -8.63
CA PHE A 369 -7.83 15.10 -9.01
C PHE A 369 -8.22 16.31 -8.15
N PHE A 370 -7.95 16.29 -6.85
CA PHE A 370 -8.45 17.34 -5.95
C PHE A 370 -7.53 18.57 -5.89
N ILE A 371 -6.24 18.43 -6.18
CA ILE A 371 -5.31 19.58 -6.18
C ILE A 371 -5.67 20.61 -7.26
N PRO A 372 -5.88 20.25 -8.55
CA PRO A 372 -6.32 21.21 -9.55
C PRO A 372 -7.64 21.89 -9.18
N TYR A 373 -8.61 21.12 -8.68
CA TYR A 373 -9.89 21.65 -8.22
C TYR A 373 -9.70 22.68 -7.09
N ARG A 374 -8.84 22.38 -6.10
CA ARG A 374 -8.47 23.31 -5.02
C ARG A 374 -7.83 24.58 -5.58
N LEU A 375 -6.85 24.45 -6.49
CA LEU A 375 -6.14 25.59 -7.09
C LEU A 375 -7.09 26.50 -7.89
N ILE A 376 -8.06 25.94 -8.61
CA ILE A 376 -9.08 26.71 -9.34
C ILE A 376 -9.92 27.54 -8.36
N ILE A 377 -10.37 26.94 -7.25
CA ILE A 377 -11.17 27.65 -6.23
C ILE A 377 -10.35 28.76 -5.57
N GLU A 378 -9.10 28.47 -5.21
CA GLU A 378 -8.20 29.43 -4.57
C GLU A 378 -7.90 30.62 -5.51
N ASN A 379 -7.61 30.34 -6.78
CA ASN A 379 -7.38 31.37 -7.79
C ASN A 379 -8.63 32.25 -7.97
N ARG A 380 -9.83 31.65 -8.10
CA ARG A 380 -11.08 32.42 -8.24
C ARG A 380 -11.31 33.36 -7.06
N ARG A 381 -11.08 32.89 -5.82
CA ARG A 381 -11.18 33.73 -4.62
C ARG A 381 -10.17 34.88 -4.66
N SER A 382 -8.94 34.60 -5.06
CA SER A 382 -7.89 35.62 -5.20
C SER A 382 -8.29 36.72 -6.21
N TRP A 383 -8.84 36.32 -7.37
CA TRP A 383 -9.37 37.25 -8.37
C TRP A 383 -10.54 38.09 -7.83
N GLU A 384 -11.47 37.49 -7.10
CA GLU A 384 -12.58 38.21 -6.48
C GLU A 384 -12.09 39.25 -5.46
N TYR A 385 -11.09 38.91 -4.63
CA TYR A 385 -10.47 39.86 -3.71
C TYR A 385 -9.75 40.99 -4.44
N TYR A 386 -9.00 40.67 -5.50
CA TYR A 386 -8.31 41.66 -6.31
C TYR A 386 -9.30 42.66 -6.95
N GLN A 387 -10.41 42.18 -7.51
CA GLN A 387 -11.45 43.04 -8.10
C GLN A 387 -12.12 43.94 -7.06
N LYS A 388 -12.45 43.40 -5.86
CA LYS A 388 -13.01 44.19 -4.77
C LYS A 388 -12.05 45.29 -4.31
N ASN A 389 -10.77 44.97 -4.12
CA ASN A 389 -9.77 45.96 -3.72
C ASN A 389 -9.57 47.03 -4.79
N LYS A 390 -9.53 46.64 -6.08
CA LYS A 390 -9.43 47.59 -7.19
C LYS A 390 -10.63 48.54 -7.25
N LEU A 391 -11.85 48.01 -7.07
CA LEU A 391 -13.07 48.82 -7.03
C LEU A 391 -13.04 49.79 -5.85
N LEU A 392 -12.62 49.33 -4.66
CA LEU A 392 -12.47 50.17 -3.47
C LEU A 392 -11.47 51.32 -3.73
N GLN A 393 -10.31 51.02 -4.34
CA GLN A 393 -9.34 52.05 -4.72
C GLN A 393 -9.92 53.08 -5.69
N GLN A 394 -10.65 52.64 -6.72
CA GLN A 394 -11.31 53.55 -7.66
C GLN A 394 -12.34 54.45 -6.98
N VAL A 395 -13.10 53.91 -6.02
CA VAL A 395 -14.07 54.70 -5.23
C VAL A 395 -13.37 55.75 -4.39
N GLU A 396 -12.24 55.41 -3.74
CA GLU A 396 -11.46 56.38 -2.96
C GLU A 396 -10.81 57.47 -3.82
N GLU A 397 -10.29 57.12 -5.01
CA GLU A 397 -9.77 58.10 -5.98
C GLU A 397 -10.88 59.05 -6.46
N LEU A 398 -12.05 58.51 -6.82
CA LEU A 398 -13.20 59.32 -7.24
C LEU A 398 -13.68 60.25 -6.13
N LYS A 399 -13.78 59.76 -4.88
CA LYS A 399 -14.13 60.56 -3.70
C LYS A 399 -13.15 61.71 -3.50
N THR A 400 -11.84 61.43 -3.58
CA THR A 400 -10.79 62.44 -3.40
C THR A 400 -10.84 63.50 -4.50
N ASN A 401 -10.96 63.08 -5.76
CA ASN A 401 -11.07 63.98 -6.90
C ASN A 401 -12.33 64.85 -6.82
N PHE A 402 -13.46 64.27 -6.44
CA PHE A 402 -14.72 65.00 -6.23
C PHE A 402 -14.58 66.08 -5.15
N ILE A 403 -14.02 65.74 -3.98
CA ILE A 403 -13.82 66.71 -2.89
C ILE A 403 -12.88 67.85 -3.32
N SER A 404 -11.79 67.52 -4.04
CA SER A 404 -10.85 68.52 -4.54
C SER A 404 -11.50 69.48 -5.55
N MET A 405 -12.24 68.94 -6.52
CA MET A 405 -12.96 69.72 -7.53
C MET A 405 -14.02 70.62 -6.89
N MET A 406 -14.85 70.06 -6.00
CA MET A 406 -15.86 70.84 -5.28
C MET A 406 -15.24 71.95 -4.43
N SER A 407 -14.08 71.72 -3.81
CA SER A 407 -13.38 72.77 -3.07
C SER A 407 -12.93 73.93 -3.96
N HIS A 408 -12.39 73.64 -5.14
CA HIS A 408 -11.98 74.66 -6.10
C HIS A 408 -13.19 75.50 -6.54
N ASP A 409 -14.28 74.85 -6.93
CA ASP A 409 -15.46 75.51 -7.48
C ASP A 409 -16.24 76.32 -6.43
N LEU A 410 -16.14 75.95 -5.14
CA LEU A 410 -16.69 76.74 -4.03
C LEU A 410 -15.80 77.92 -3.65
N LYS A 411 -14.46 77.84 -3.80
CA LYS A 411 -13.54 78.94 -3.48
C LYS A 411 -13.78 80.16 -4.36
N THR A 412 -14.01 79.96 -5.66
CA THR A 412 -14.21 81.06 -6.62
C THR A 412 -15.39 81.99 -6.29
N PRO A 413 -16.63 81.51 -6.07
CA PRO A 413 -17.75 82.39 -5.71
C PRO A 413 -17.56 83.03 -4.33
N ILE A 414 -17.00 82.33 -3.34
CA ILE A 414 -16.71 82.90 -2.02
C ILE A 414 -15.70 84.05 -2.11
N ALA A 415 -14.63 83.89 -2.90
CA ALA A 415 -13.66 84.95 -3.14
C ALA A 415 -14.27 86.17 -3.84
N ARG A 416 -15.26 85.97 -4.74
CA ARG A 416 -16.01 87.07 -5.36
C ARG A 416 -16.92 87.79 -4.37
N ILE A 417 -17.64 87.04 -3.52
CA ILE A 417 -18.49 87.62 -2.46
C ILE A 417 -17.62 88.46 -1.53
N LYS A 418 -16.49 87.90 -1.06
CA LYS A 418 -15.53 88.60 -0.21
C LYS A 418 -14.96 89.85 -0.89
N GLY A 419 -14.49 89.73 -2.13
CA GLY A 419 -13.96 90.88 -2.89
C GLY A 419 -14.99 91.99 -3.09
N MET A 420 -16.25 91.64 -3.35
CA MET A 420 -17.33 92.63 -3.46
C MET A 420 -17.61 93.30 -2.11
N THR A 421 -17.63 92.54 -1.01
CA THR A 421 -17.79 93.13 0.33
C THR A 421 -16.63 94.07 0.68
N ASP A 422 -15.38 93.70 0.31
CA ASP A 422 -14.20 94.54 0.56
C ASP A 422 -14.22 95.82 -0.28
N VAL A 423 -14.70 95.78 -1.53
CA VAL A 423 -14.88 96.98 -2.36
C VAL A 423 -15.90 97.93 -1.72
N ILE A 424 -17.07 97.42 -1.35
CA ILE A 424 -18.15 98.24 -0.76
C ILE A 424 -17.70 98.87 0.57
N LEU A 425 -16.91 98.16 1.39
CA LEU A 425 -16.39 98.69 2.65
C LEU A 425 -15.29 99.76 2.47
N ASN A 426 -14.62 99.81 1.31
CA ASN A 426 -13.50 100.72 1.04
C ASN A 426 -13.88 101.91 0.13
N GLU A 427 -15.10 101.97 -0.39
CA GLU A 427 -15.57 103.11 -1.21
C GLU A 427 -15.86 104.36 -0.36
N ALA A 428 -15.63 105.54 -0.93
CA ALA A 428 -15.70 106.84 -0.25
C ALA A 428 -17.13 107.33 0.06
N GLN A 429 -18.16 106.55 -0.28
CA GLN A 429 -19.57 106.91 -0.10
C GLN A 429 -20.07 106.35 1.24
N ALA A 430 -20.64 107.19 2.11
CA ALA A 430 -21.00 106.81 3.46
C ALA A 430 -22.07 105.70 3.50
N VAL A 431 -21.64 104.47 3.75
CA VAL A 431 -22.50 103.32 4.05
C VAL A 431 -23.14 103.55 5.42
N SER A 432 -24.44 103.29 5.59
CA SER A 432 -25.08 103.46 6.91
C SER A 432 -24.52 102.46 7.93
N PRO A 433 -24.51 102.78 9.24
CA PRO A 433 -23.97 101.88 10.26
C PRO A 433 -24.54 100.45 10.22
N SER A 434 -25.85 100.31 9.96
CA SER A 434 -26.53 99.02 9.82
C SER A 434 -26.13 98.24 8.56
N GLN A 435 -25.80 98.93 7.46
CA GLN A 435 -25.31 98.30 6.23
C GLN A 435 -23.86 97.84 6.39
N HIS A 436 -23.03 98.60 7.10
CA HIS A 436 -21.66 98.21 7.41
C HIS A 436 -21.61 96.93 8.25
N GLU A 437 -22.45 96.84 9.30
CA GLU A 437 -22.57 95.64 10.13
C GLU A 437 -23.05 94.41 9.32
N ALA A 438 -24.01 94.60 8.41
CA ALA A 438 -24.48 93.53 7.53
C ALA A 438 -23.40 93.04 6.55
N ILE A 439 -22.62 93.96 5.96
CA ILE A 439 -21.52 93.60 5.04
C ILE A 439 -20.38 92.91 5.79
N ASP A 440 -20.04 93.38 6.99
CA ASP A 440 -19.07 92.72 7.86
C ASP A 440 -19.48 91.29 8.23
N THR A 441 -20.78 91.08 8.47
CA THR A 441 -21.33 89.74 8.74
C THR A 441 -21.24 88.82 7.52
N ILE A 442 -21.49 89.33 6.31
CA ILE A 442 -21.33 88.56 5.06
C ILE A 442 -19.86 88.22 4.82
N ARG A 443 -18.96 89.17 5.09
CA ARG A 443 -17.51 89.00 4.97
C ARG A 443 -16.99 87.95 5.95
N SER A 444 -17.33 88.05 7.23
CA SER A 444 -16.92 87.07 8.25
C SER A 444 -17.47 85.68 7.95
N SER A 445 -18.74 85.59 7.52
CA SER A 445 -19.37 84.33 7.12
C SER A 445 -18.69 83.70 5.90
N SER A 446 -18.22 84.51 4.95
CA SER A 446 -17.45 84.06 3.79
C SER A 446 -16.07 83.52 4.17
N ASP A 447 -15.41 84.16 5.15
CA ASP A 447 -14.14 83.70 5.70
C ASP A 447 -14.28 82.38 6.49
N ASP A 448 -15.35 82.24 7.28
CA ASP A 448 -15.65 81.03 8.02
C ASP A 448 -15.95 79.85 7.08
N LEU A 449 -16.72 80.09 6.00
CA LEU A 449 -17.00 79.06 4.99
C LEU A 449 -15.73 78.62 4.26
N LEU A 450 -14.83 79.55 3.93
CA LEU A 450 -13.55 79.24 3.28
C LEU A 450 -12.63 78.42 4.20
N ARG A 451 -12.59 78.75 5.50
CA ARG A 451 -11.87 77.96 6.51
C ARG A 451 -12.44 76.55 6.60
N PHE A 452 -13.77 76.41 6.66
CA PHE A 452 -14.43 75.11 6.73
C PHE A 452 -14.15 74.22 5.51
N ILE A 453 -14.23 74.78 4.30
CA ILE A 453 -13.90 74.06 3.05
C ILE A 453 -12.45 73.59 3.06
N ASN A 454 -11.51 74.44 3.46
CA ASN A 454 -10.10 74.07 3.55
C ASN A 454 -9.86 72.97 4.59
N SER A 455 -10.57 72.99 5.73
CA SER A 455 -10.50 71.93 6.74
C SER A 455 -11.02 70.59 6.21
N ILE A 456 -12.13 70.57 5.47
CA ILE A 456 -12.64 69.35 4.82
C ILE A 456 -11.64 68.80 3.79
N LEU A 457 -11.06 69.67 2.97
CA LEU A 457 -10.07 69.25 1.97
C LEU A 457 -8.81 68.69 2.62
N ASN A 458 -8.31 69.34 3.67
CA ASN A 458 -7.16 68.85 4.43
C ASN A 458 -7.47 67.50 5.09
N TYR A 459 -8.66 67.32 5.66
CA TYR A 459 -9.10 66.05 6.21
C TYR A 459 -9.13 64.95 5.15
N ALA A 460 -9.76 65.20 3.99
CA ALA A 460 -9.83 64.24 2.89
C ALA A 460 -8.43 63.87 2.37
N LYS A 461 -7.51 64.84 2.29
CA LYS A 461 -6.13 64.61 1.88
C LYS A 461 -5.37 63.74 2.90
N ILE A 462 -5.53 64.01 4.20
CA ILE A 462 -4.93 63.21 5.28
C ILE A 462 -5.50 61.78 5.28
N GLU A 463 -6.81 61.62 5.12
CA GLU A 463 -7.48 60.31 5.02
C GLU A 463 -6.96 59.52 3.80
N SER A 464 -6.78 60.17 2.65
CA SER A 464 -6.28 59.53 1.42
C SER A 464 -4.78 59.16 1.47
N GLN A 465 -3.97 59.88 2.27
CA GLN A 465 -2.53 59.63 2.41
C GLN A 465 -2.19 58.56 3.45
N GLY A 466 -3.19 57.96 4.10
CA GLY A 466 -2.97 56.86 5.04
C GLY A 466 -2.00 57.23 6.14
N VAL A 467 -2.29 58.27 6.94
CA VAL A 467 -1.53 58.48 8.18
C VAL A 467 -1.90 57.34 9.13
N GLU A 468 -1.03 56.34 9.22
CA GLU A 468 -0.99 55.42 10.36
C GLU A 468 -0.74 56.28 11.62
N LEU A 469 -1.80 56.47 12.40
CA LEU A 469 -1.65 56.90 13.79
C LEU A 469 -1.02 55.70 14.53
N HIS A 470 0.29 55.78 14.78
CA HIS A 470 1.02 54.87 15.66
C HIS A 470 0.47 54.88 17.08
#